data_AF-A0A935KHW9-F1
#
_entry.id   AF-A0A935KHW9-F1
#
_cell.length_a   1.000
_cell.length_b   1.000
_cell.length_c   1.000
_cell.angle_alpha   90.00
_cell.angle_beta   90.00
_cell.angle_gamma   90.00
#
_symmetry.space_group_name_H-M   'P 1'
#
loop_
_entity.id
_entity.type
_entity.pdbx_description
1 polymer ?
#
loop_
_entity_poly.entity_id
_entity_poly.type
_entity_poly.pdbx_seq_one_letter_code
_entity_poly.pdbx_strand_id
1 'polypeptide(L)' 'MADAAPMRSAYLTLRLDSAERAEEVYQQLSVNGEIFMQMEKTFFANRFAMLRDQFGTSWMLLHEN' A
#
# COMPACT_ATOMS: atom_id res chain seq x y z
N MET A 1 2.87 19.09 -29.58
CA MET A 1 2.85 17.67 -29.17
C MET A 1 3.36 17.66 -27.74
N ALA A 2 2.50 17.41 -26.75
CA ALA A 2 2.87 17.52 -25.34
C ALA A 2 3.67 16.28 -24.94
N ASP A 3 4.95 16.48 -24.60
CA ASP A 3 5.85 15.48 -24.02
C ASP A 3 5.39 15.17 -22.60
N ALA A 4 4.39 14.29 -22.46
CA ALA A 4 3.99 13.78 -21.17
C ALA A 4 5.13 12.87 -20.68
N ALA A 5 5.95 13.38 -19.76
CA ALA A 5 7.01 12.59 -19.14
C ALA A 5 6.42 11.26 -18.61
N PRO A 6 7.08 10.12 -18.82
CA PRO A 6 6.58 8.83 -18.38
C PRO A 6 6.33 8.88 -16.87
N MET A 7 5.16 8.45 -16.44
CA MET A 7 4.76 8.43 -15.02
C MET A 7 5.81 7.63 -14.23
N ARG A 8 6.66 8.33 -13.48
CA ARG A 8 7.89 7.74 -12.90
C ARG A 8 7.61 6.75 -11.76
N SER A 9 6.47 6.89 -11.08
CA SER A 9 5.90 5.94 -10.12
C SER A 9 4.54 6.47 -9.66
N ALA A 10 3.51 5.62 -9.61
CA ALA A 10 2.24 5.95 -8.97
C ALA A 10 2.05 5.06 -7.73
N TYR A 11 1.50 5.65 -6.67
CA TYR A 11 1.15 4.94 -5.45
C TYR A 11 -0.37 4.85 -5.38
N LEU A 12 -0.91 3.64 -5.30
CA LEU A 12 -2.33 3.44 -5.01
C LEU A 12 -2.53 3.43 -3.50
N THR A 13 -3.47 4.25 -3.02
CA THR A 13 -3.88 4.25 -1.62
C THR A 13 -5.17 3.45 -1.47
N LEU A 14 -5.12 2.36 -0.71
CA LEU A 14 -6.29 1.59 -0.31
C LEU A 14 -6.66 1.99 1.11
N ARG A 15 -7.85 2.56 1.25
CA ARG A 15 -8.50 2.78 2.54
C ARG A 15 -9.34 1.56 2.87
N LEU A 16 -9.12 0.99 4.02
CA LEU A 16 -9.81 -0.23 4.46
C LEU A 16 -10.62 0.08 5.69
N ASP A 17 -11.81 -0.53 5.79
CA ASP A 17 -12.79 -0.24 6.85
C ASP A 17 -12.56 -1.06 8.13
N SER A 18 -11.69 -2.08 8.07
CA SER A 18 -11.36 -2.92 9.23
C SER A 18 -9.89 -3.32 9.25
N ALA A 19 -9.36 -3.51 10.46
CA ALA A 19 -7.99 -3.95 10.67
C ALA A 19 -7.73 -5.37 10.16
N GLU A 20 -8.72 -6.27 10.27
CA GLU A 20 -8.65 -7.64 9.75
C GLU A 20 -8.50 -7.64 8.23
N ARG A 21 -9.32 -6.83 7.54
CA ARG A 21 -9.25 -6.71 6.08
C ARG A 21 -7.93 -6.10 5.64
N ALA A 22 -7.38 -5.15 6.41
CA ALA A 22 -6.05 -4.62 6.18
C ALA A 22 -5.00 -5.72 6.21
N GLU A 23 -5.00 -6.55 7.24
CA GLU A 23 -4.02 -7.64 7.39
C GLU A 23 -4.14 -8.65 6.24
N GLU A 24 -5.35 -9.05 5.86
CA GLU A 24 -5.58 -9.96 4.74
C GLU A 24 -5.05 -9.41 3.41
N VAL A 25 -5.35 -8.13 3.11
CA VAL A 25 -4.92 -7.49 1.87
C VAL A 25 -3.40 -7.33 1.87
N TYR A 26 -2.81 -6.92 2.99
CA TYR A 26 -1.36 -6.84 3.15
C TYR A 26 -0.68 -8.17 2.92
N GLN A 27 -1.19 -9.26 3.52
CA GLN A 27 -0.62 -10.58 3.32
C GLN A 27 -0.63 -10.96 1.84
N GLN A 28 -1.74 -10.76 1.13
CA GLN A 28 -1.83 -11.06 -0.29
C GLN A 28 -0.90 -10.19 -1.17
N LEU A 29 -0.84 -8.89 -0.91
CA LEU A 29 0.01 -7.97 -1.67
C LEU A 29 1.51 -8.14 -1.35
N SER A 30 1.84 -8.66 -0.17
CA SER A 30 3.21 -8.94 0.25
C SER A 30 3.80 -10.20 -0.38
N VAL A 31 2.96 -11.09 -0.93
CA VAL A 31 3.41 -12.32 -1.59
C VAL A 31 4.25 -11.96 -2.82
N ASN A 32 5.53 -12.36 -2.80
CA ASN A 32 6.53 -12.02 -3.82
C ASN A 32 6.67 -10.51 -4.09
N GLY A 33 6.22 -9.69 -3.13
CA GLY A 33 6.34 -8.24 -3.15
C GLY A 33 7.55 -7.75 -2.37
N GLU A 34 7.76 -6.44 -2.41
CA GLU A 34 8.76 -5.74 -1.61
C GLU A 34 8.06 -4.94 -0.52
N ILE A 35 8.31 -5.29 0.75
CA ILE A 35 7.73 -4.56 1.88
C ILE A 35 8.65 -3.39 2.21
N PHE A 36 8.16 -2.16 2.00
CA PHE A 36 8.88 -0.94 2.42
C PHE A 36 8.61 -0.60 3.88
N MET A 37 7.35 -0.80 4.31
CA MET A 37 6.91 -0.61 5.67
C MET A 37 5.89 -1.70 6.01
N GLN A 38 6.21 -2.48 7.04
CA GLN A 38 5.31 -3.52 7.55
C GLN A 38 4.04 -2.90 8.10
N MET A 39 2.98 -3.69 8.14
CA MET A 39 1.72 -3.27 8.73
C MET A 39 1.89 -3.00 10.23
N GLU A 40 1.83 -1.73 10.60
CA GLU A 40 1.95 -1.30 12.00
C GLU A 40 0.88 -0.27 12.36
N LYS A 41 0.62 -0.13 13.67
CA LYS A 41 -0.21 0.96 14.18
C LYS A 41 0.65 2.22 14.28
N THR A 42 0.24 3.28 13.61
CA THR A 42 0.92 4.58 13.64
C THR A 42 0.12 5.59 14.46
N PHE A 43 0.72 6.75 14.74
CA PHE A 43 0.05 7.82 15.50
C PHE A 43 -1.13 8.45 14.75
N PHE A 44 -1.16 8.31 13.42
CA PHE A 44 -2.17 8.91 12.55
C PHE A 44 -3.15 7.87 11.96
N ALA A 45 -2.87 6.58 12.10
CA ALA A 45 -3.69 5.50 11.55
C ALA A 45 -3.59 4.24 12.40
N ASN A 46 -4.72 3.56 12.60
CA ASN A 46 -4.74 2.31 13.35
C ASN A 46 -3.98 1.17 12.67
N ARG A 47 -3.96 1.15 11.34
CA ARG A 47 -3.08 0.30 10.54
C ARG A 47 -2.55 1.05 9.33
N PHE A 48 -1.24 0.96 9.11
CA PHE A 48 -0.57 1.54 7.98
C PHE A 48 0.52 0.61 7.47
N ALA A 49 0.58 0.43 6.15
CA ALA A 49 1.64 -0.34 5.48
C ALA A 49 1.98 0.27 4.11
N MET A 50 3.21 0.07 3.68
CA MET A 50 3.65 0.42 2.32
C MET A 50 4.43 -0.73 1.72
N LEU A 51 4.02 -1.16 0.53
CA LEU A 51 4.64 -2.28 -0.15
C LEU A 51 4.50 -2.17 -1.66
N ARG A 52 5.39 -2.84 -2.39
CA ARG A 52 5.26 -3.07 -3.82
C ARG A 52 4.80 -4.50 -4.04
N ASP A 53 3.78 -4.70 -4.87
CA ASP A 53 3.40 -6.05 -5.26
C ASP A 53 4.40 -6.66 -6.26
N GLN A 54 4.21 -7.95 -6.56
CA GLN A 54 5.01 -8.68 -7.55
C GLN A 54 4.94 -8.11 -8.98
N PHE A 55 3.95 -7.29 -9.30
CA PHE A 55 3.77 -6.67 -10.61
C PHE A 55 4.49 -5.31 -10.71
N GLY A 56 5.04 -4.82 -9.61
CA GLY A 56 5.73 -3.52 -9.54
C GLY A 56 4.82 -2.36 -9.15
N THR A 57 3.57 -2.62 -8.76
CA THR A 57 2.63 -1.58 -8.30
C THR A 57 2.93 -1.22 -6.85
N SER A 58 3.08 0.08 -6.58
CA SER A 58 3.27 0.57 -5.21
C SER A 58 1.91 0.79 -4.53
N TRP A 59 1.75 0.18 -3.36
CA TRP A 59 0.55 0.21 -2.54
C TRP A 59 0.81 0.91 -1.21
N MET A 60 -0.17 1.70 -0.79
CA MET A 60 -0.26 2.28 0.55
C MET A 60 -1.58 1.83 1.18
N LEU A 61 -1.49 1.05 2.25
CA LEU A 61 -2.66 0.58 2.99
C LEU A 61 -2.87 1.51 4.19
N LEU A 62 -4.09 2.02 4.33
CA LEU A 62 -4.47 2.95 5.38
C LEU A 62 -5.77 2.52 6.03
N HIS A 63 -5.78 2.37 7.35
CA HIS A 63 -6.98 2.22 8.17
C HIS A 63 -6.96 3.28 9.27
N GLU A 64 -7.92 4.20 9.20
CA GLU A 64 -7.96 5.40 10.06
C GLU A 64 -8.55 5.10 11.46
N ASN A 65 -9.49 4.15 11.60
CA ASN A 65 -10.37 4.01 12.79
C ASN A 65 -10.00 2.91 13.79
#